data_AF-A0A2V9HUV2-F1
#
_entry.id   AF-A0A2V9HUV2-F1
#
_cell.length_a   1.000
_cell.length_b   1.000
_cell.length_c   1.000
_cell.angle_alpha   90.00
_cell.angle_beta   90.00
_cell.angle_gamma   90.00
#
_symmetry.space_group_name_H-M   'P 1'
#
loop_
_entity.id
_entity.type
_entity.pdbx_description
1 polymer ?
#
loop_
_entity_poly.entity_id
_entity_poly.type
_entity_poly.pdbx_seq_one_letter_code
_entity_poly.pdbx_strand_id
1 'polypeptide(L)'
;MDPGDLSEARVAKMISGVAAYMRQERNLYFRASELLTPEWRTAVQPYFSKTLLDTVRAVILKGARIPPPPFYAEAIVLSSGHFPDFVHLASVTYLDATTTSPLRTN
;
A
#
# COMPACT_ATOMS: atom_id res chain seq x y z
N MET A 1 13.13 -14.45 -19.53
CA MET A 1 13.04 -12.99 -19.69
C MET A 1 14.17 -12.59 -20.61
N ASP A 2 13.84 -12.05 -21.78
CA ASP A 2 14.82 -11.53 -22.73
C ASP A 2 15.30 -10.16 -22.19
N PRO A 3 16.61 -9.82 -22.21
CA PRO A 3 17.06 -8.45 -21.89
C PRO A 3 16.38 -7.35 -22.72
N GLY A 4 15.75 -7.67 -23.86
CA GLY A 4 14.86 -6.77 -24.62
C GLY A 4 13.52 -6.43 -23.93
N ASP A 5 13.09 -7.20 -22.92
CA ASP A 5 11.81 -7.05 -22.22
C ASP A 5 11.78 -5.85 -21.25
N LEU A 6 12.94 -5.31 -20.88
CA LEU A 6 13.10 -4.19 -19.94
C LEU A 6 13.79 -2.99 -20.58
N SER A 7 13.38 -2.61 -21.79
CA SER A 7 13.79 -1.33 -22.37
C SER A 7 13.51 -0.17 -21.41
N GLU A 8 14.31 0.91 -21.48
CA GLU A 8 14.13 2.09 -20.63
C GLU A 8 12.70 2.66 -20.72
N ALA A 9 12.14 2.70 -21.93
CA ALA A 9 10.77 3.12 -22.16
C ALA A 9 9.74 2.22 -21.44
N ARG A 10 9.98 0.89 -21.41
CA ARG A 10 9.11 -0.04 -20.70
C ARG A 10 9.22 0.16 -19.19
N VAL A 11 10.43 0.30 -18.66
CA VAL A 11 10.66 0.56 -17.23
C VAL A 11 9.99 1.88 -16.81
N ALA A 12 10.17 2.95 -17.59
CA ALA A 12 9.52 4.23 -17.34
C ALA A 12 7.99 4.14 -17.32
N LYS A 13 7.41 3.36 -18.26
CA LYS A 13 5.96 3.11 -18.30
C LYS A 13 5.48 2.34 -17.07
N MET A 14 6.21 1.31 -16.64
CA MET A 14 5.88 0.54 -15.45
C MET A 14 5.93 1.40 -14.19
N ILE A 15 7.01 2.17 -14.00
CA ILE A 15 7.16 3.10 -12.88
C ILE A 15 6.00 4.10 -12.86
N SER A 16 5.67 4.68 -14.01
CA SER A 16 4.56 5.64 -14.12
C SER A 16 3.22 5.01 -13.73
N GLY A 17 2.97 3.77 -14.15
CA GLY A 17 1.76 3.03 -13.78
C GLY A 17 1.67 2.76 -12.29
N VAL A 18 2.76 2.30 -11.66
CA VAL A 18 2.83 2.07 -10.21
C VAL A 18 2.62 3.38 -9.45
N ALA A 19 3.29 4.46 -9.85
CA ALA A 19 3.18 5.76 -9.20
C ALA A 19 1.75 6.33 -9.31
N ALA A 20 1.10 6.17 -10.46
CA ALA A 20 -0.28 6.59 -10.66
C ALA A 20 -1.24 5.81 -9.75
N TYR A 21 -1.10 4.47 -9.69
CA TYR A 21 -1.89 3.62 -8.79
C TYR A 21 -1.71 4.03 -7.33
N MET A 22 -0.47 4.18 -6.85
CA MET A 22 -0.19 4.57 -5.46
C MET A 22 -0.82 5.92 -5.10
N ARG A 23 -0.80 6.88 -6.04
CA ARG A 23 -1.44 8.19 -5.84
C ARG A 23 -2.96 8.08 -5.79
N GLN A 24 -3.56 7.25 -6.65
CA GLN A 24 -4.99 7.03 -6.68
C GLN A 24 -5.50 6.36 -5.39
N GLU A 25 -4.88 5.25 -4.98
CA GLU A 25 -5.23 4.56 -3.74
C GLU A 25 -5.02 5.46 -2.52
N ARG A 26 -3.92 6.23 -2.48
CA ARG A 26 -3.71 7.24 -1.43
C ARG A 26 -4.89 8.20 -1.37
N ASN A 27 -5.30 8.78 -2.49
CA ASN A 27 -6.40 9.75 -2.53
C ASN A 27 -7.74 9.14 -2.11
N LEU A 28 -7.98 7.88 -2.47
CA LEU A 28 -9.16 7.13 -2.08
C LEU A 28 -9.20 6.90 -0.56
N TYR A 29 -8.15 6.29 -0.01
CA TYR A 29 -8.14 5.91 1.40
C TYR A 29 -7.85 7.06 2.34
N PHE A 30 -7.12 8.11 1.91
CA PHE A 30 -6.92 9.30 2.73
C PHE A 30 -8.25 9.98 3.07
N ARG A 31 -9.22 9.97 2.14
CA ARG A 31 -10.57 10.51 2.39
C ARG A 31 -11.38 9.61 3.33
N ALA A 32 -11.13 8.31 3.29
CA ALA A 32 -11.80 7.32 4.12
C ALA A 32 -11.09 7.05 5.46
N SER A 33 -9.94 7.68 5.71
CA SER A 33 -9.11 7.42 6.88
C SER A 33 -9.29 8.46 7.97
N GLU A 34 -9.15 7.97 9.19
CA GLU A 34 -9.27 8.75 10.42
C GLU A 34 -7.87 8.97 11.02
N LEU A 35 -7.73 10.02 11.83
CA LEU A 35 -6.55 10.17 12.67
C LEU A 35 -6.44 8.95 13.60
N LEU A 36 -5.21 8.65 14.04
CA LEU A 36 -5.01 7.59 15.03
C LEU A 36 -5.88 7.83 16.26
N THR A 37 -6.49 6.77 16.78
CA THR A 37 -7.19 6.85 18.06
C THR A 37 -6.19 7.22 19.17
N PRO A 38 -6.66 7.81 20.28
CA PRO A 38 -5.78 8.14 21.40
C PRO A 38 -4.97 6.94 21.92
N GLU A 39 -5.54 5.73 21.93
CA GLU A 39 -4.83 4.54 22.39
C GLU A 39 -3.65 4.21 21.47
N TRP A 40 -3.90 4.12 20.16
CA TRP A 40 -2.86 3.82 19.16
C TRP A 40 -1.78 4.89 19.15
N ARG A 41 -2.18 6.15 19.19
CA ARG A 41 -1.26 7.29 19.22
C ARG A 41 -0.35 7.25 20.44
N THR A 42 -0.91 6.97 21.62
CA THR A 42 -0.13 6.90 22.88
C THR A 42 0.86 5.75 22.85
N ALA A 43 0.47 4.58 22.31
CA ALA A 43 1.32 3.41 22.22
C ALA A 43 2.58 3.64 21.38
N VAL A 44 2.49 4.45 20.33
CA VAL A 44 3.61 4.71 19.40
C VAL A 44 4.34 6.04 19.67
N GLN A 45 3.80 6.89 20.54
CA GLN A 45 4.35 8.21 20.86
C GLN A 45 5.84 8.22 21.22
N PRO A 46 6.39 7.25 21.99
CA PRO A 46 7.81 7.25 22.34
C PRO A 46 8.76 7.09 21.13
N TYR A 47 8.26 6.59 20.00
CA TYR A 47 9.08 6.21 18.84
C TYR A 47 8.98 7.20 17.68
N PHE A 48 8.01 8.11 17.69
CA PHE A 48 7.71 8.99 16.56
C PHE A 48 7.49 10.44 17.00
N SER A 49 7.81 11.38 16.11
CA SER A 49 7.61 12.80 16.38
C SER A 49 6.13 13.17 16.48
N LYS A 50 5.81 14.15 17.32
CA LYS A 50 4.44 14.66 17.47
C LYS A 50 3.86 15.12 16.12
N THR A 51 4.65 15.83 15.31
CA THR A 51 4.26 16.32 13.98
C THR A 51 3.82 15.18 13.05
N LEU A 52 4.52 14.04 13.07
CA LEU A 52 4.12 12.87 12.28
C LEU A 52 2.81 12.28 12.81
N LEU A 53 2.67 12.14 14.13
CA LEU A 53 1.47 11.58 14.77
C LEU A 53 0.23 12.46 14.62
N ASP A 54 0.40 13.76 14.36
CA ASP A 54 -0.68 14.70 14.07
C ASP A 54 -1.19 14.61 12.62
N THR A 55 -0.41 13.99 11.72
CA THR A 55 -0.72 13.94 10.28
C THR A 55 -1.08 12.55 9.79
N VAL A 56 -0.56 11.50 10.43
CA VAL A 56 -0.79 10.11 10.03
C VAL A 56 -2.25 9.69 10.23
N ARG A 57 -2.78 8.97 9.25
CA ARG A 57 -4.16 8.47 9.26
C ARG A 57 -4.19 6.99 8.99
N ALA A 58 -5.20 6.32 9.55
CA ALA A 58 -5.43 4.90 9.36
C ALA A 58 -6.87 4.62 8.95
N VAL A 59 -7.06 3.61 8.13
CA VAL A 59 -8.38 3.03 7.83
C VAL A 59 -8.33 1.53 8.01
N ILE A 60 -9.35 1.00 8.70
CA ILE A 60 -9.55 -0.44 8.88
C ILE A 60 -10.58 -0.89 7.86
N LEU A 61 -10.16 -1.73 6.91
CA LEU A 61 -11.04 -2.30 5.90
C LEU A 61 -11.79 -3.49 6.53
N LYS A 62 -12.97 -3.22 7.10
CA LYS A 62 -13.81 -4.26 7.74
C LYS A 62 -14.53 -5.09 6.67
N GLY A 63 -14.10 -6.35 6.49
CA GLY A 63 -14.71 -7.27 5.53
C GLY A 63 -14.40 -6.94 4.06
N ALA A 64 -13.55 -5.95 3.81
CA ALA A 64 -13.07 -5.59 2.48
C ALA A 64 -11.56 -5.82 2.41
N ARG A 65 -11.06 -6.13 1.21
CA ARG A 65 -9.62 -6.22 0.92
C ARG A 65 -9.25 -5.21 -0.15
N ILE A 66 -7.99 -4.80 -0.13
CA ILE A 66 -7.41 -4.05 -1.23
C ILE A 66 -7.39 -4.98 -2.44
N PRO A 67 -8.00 -4.60 -3.57
CA PRO A 67 -7.96 -5.42 -4.77
C PRO A 67 -6.53 -5.55 -5.27
N PRO A 68 -6.17 -6.63 -5.98
CA PRO A 68 -4.88 -6.72 -6.65
C PRO A 68 -4.67 -5.49 -7.55
N PRO A 69 -3.48 -4.87 -7.53
CA PRO A 69 -3.21 -3.74 -8.40
C PRO A 69 -3.34 -4.12 -9.88
N PRO A 70 -3.65 -3.16 -10.78
CA PRO A 70 -3.84 -3.45 -12.20
C PRO A 70 -2.60 -4.02 -12.89
N PHE A 71 -1.42 -3.86 -12.30
CA PHE A 71 -0.14 -4.42 -12.77
C PHE A 71 0.23 -5.77 -12.12
N TYR A 72 -0.59 -6.33 -11.23
CA TYR A 72 -0.25 -7.51 -10.42
C TYR A 72 0.10 -8.74 -11.28
N ALA A 73 -0.72 -9.05 -12.28
CA ALA A 73 -0.50 -10.20 -13.15
C ALA A 73 0.82 -10.09 -13.92
N GLU A 74 1.13 -8.89 -14.44
CA GLU A 74 2.40 -8.63 -15.13
C GLU A 74 3.59 -8.75 -14.16
N ALA A 75 3.48 -8.19 -12.95
CA ALA A 75 4.52 -8.25 -11.94
C ALA A 75 4.83 -9.69 -11.49
N ILE A 76 3.81 -10.55 -11.38
CA ILE A 76 3.98 -11.99 -11.09
C ILE A 76 4.77 -12.67 -12.21
N VAL A 77 4.44 -12.41 -13.47
CA VAL A 77 5.17 -12.99 -14.61
C VAL A 77 6.62 -12.49 -14.64
N LEU A 78 6.85 -11.19 -14.51
CA LEU A 78 8.20 -10.60 -14.54
C LEU A 78 9.07 -11.06 -13.37
N SER A 79 8.48 -11.29 -12.21
CA SER A 79 9.18 -11.79 -11.02
C SER A 79 9.32 -13.31 -10.98
N SER A 80 8.85 -14.04 -12.00
CA SER A 80 8.80 -15.51 -11.99
C SER A 80 8.06 -16.08 -10.76
N GLY A 81 7.00 -15.39 -10.33
CA GLY A 81 6.18 -15.78 -9.16
C GLY A 81 6.72 -15.31 -7.81
N HIS A 82 7.83 -14.57 -7.76
CA HIS A 82 8.38 -14.04 -6.50
C HIS A 82 7.79 -12.69 -6.07
N PHE A 83 6.79 -12.16 -6.79
CA PHE A 83 6.13 -10.93 -6.40
C PHE A 83 5.31 -11.14 -5.10
N PRO A 84 5.33 -10.18 -4.15
CA PRO A 84 4.58 -10.31 -2.91
C PRO A 84 3.09 -10.53 -3.16
N ASP A 85 2.51 -11.48 -2.42
CA ASP A 85 1.07 -11.71 -2.51
C ASP A 85 0.30 -10.57 -1.85
N PHE A 86 -0.24 -9.68 -2.69
CA PHE A 86 -1.03 -8.53 -2.26
C PHE A 86 -2.27 -8.93 -1.46
N VAL A 87 -2.81 -10.14 -1.69
CA VAL A 87 -4.02 -10.64 -1.04
C VAL A 87 -3.77 -11.00 0.44
N HIS A 88 -2.51 -11.27 0.80
CA HIS A 88 -2.09 -11.63 2.16
C HIS A 88 -1.38 -10.50 2.92
N LEU A 89 -1.25 -9.30 2.33
CA LEU A 89 -0.70 -8.15 3.03
C LEU A 89 -1.66 -7.70 4.15
N ALA A 90 -1.16 -7.71 5.39
CA ALA A 90 -1.92 -7.24 6.55
C ALA A 90 -2.22 -5.73 6.48
N SER A 91 -1.33 -4.96 5.83
CA SER A 91 -1.48 -3.52 5.67
C SER A 91 -0.71 -2.99 4.48
N VAL A 92 -1.19 -1.90 3.87
CA VAL A 92 -0.48 -1.15 2.84
C VAL A 92 -0.40 0.32 3.26
N THR A 93 0.81 0.87 3.23
CA THR A 93 1.09 2.27 3.56
C THR A 93 1.22 3.09 2.29
N TYR A 94 0.35 4.07 2.13
CA TYR A 94 0.34 5.05 1.07
C TYR A 94 0.80 6.40 1.61
N LEU A 95 2.12 6.53 1.82
CA LEU A 95 2.81 7.73 2.34
C LEU A 95 2.36 8.12 3.77
N ASP A 96 1.20 8.75 3.91
CA ASP A 96 0.60 9.24 5.17
C ASP A 96 -0.75 8.60 5.50
N ALA A 97 -1.26 7.71 4.63
CA ALA A 97 -2.45 6.91 4.89
C ALA A 97 -2.09 5.42 4.94
N THR A 98 -2.44 4.74 6.03
CA THR A 98 -2.26 3.29 6.16
C THR A 98 -3.61 2.59 6.09
N THR A 99 -3.69 1.56 5.25
CA THR A 99 -4.82 0.65 5.17
C THR A 99 -4.47 -0.63 5.91
N THR A 100 -5.37 -1.14 6.75
CA THR A 100 -5.19 -2.44 7.41
C THR A 100 -6.40 -3.31 7.16
N SER A 101 -6.16 -4.59 6.85
CA SER A 101 -7.18 -5.63 6.78
C SER A 101 -6.92 -6.58 7.94
N PRO A 102 -7.93 -6.94 8.76
CA PRO A 102 -7.74 -7.91 9.82
C PRO A 102 -7.24 -9.25 9.23
N LEU A 103 -6.16 -9.78 9.81
CA LEU A 103 -5.67 -11.13 9.53
C LEU A 103 -6.76 -12.14 9.93
N ARG A 104 -6.96 -13.21 9.16
CA ARG A 104 -7.80 -14.33 9.61
C ARG A 104 -7.18 -14.89 10.88
N THR A 105 -7.84 -14.71 12.02
CA THR A 105 -7.68 -15.62 13.16
C THR A 105 -8.27 -16.96 12.71
N ASN A 106 -7.41 -17.95 12.54
CA ASN A 106 -7.80 -19.34 12.35
C ASN A 106 -8.20 -19.94 13.69
#